data_AF-A0A7C3WF47-F1
#
_entry.id   AF-A0A7C3WF47-F1
#
_cell.length_a   1.000
_cell.length_b   1.000
_cell.length_c   1.000
_cell.angle_alpha   90.00
_cell.angle_beta   90.00
_cell.angle_gamma   90.00
#
_symmetry.space_group_name_H-M   'P 1'
#
loop_
_entity.id
_entity.type
_entity.pdbx_description
1 polymer ?
#
loop_
_entity_poly.entity_id
_entity_poly.type
_entity_poly.pdbx_seq_one_letter_code
_entity_poly.pdbx_strand_id
1 'polypeptide(L)' 'MRLWDFRSPAARLHEALDMLKKTTESLRERWNDPAMDFFRNTYLGPLEAKVREALEAISRLDQTFAEAAKECGESSYE' A
#
# COMPACT_ATOMS: atom_id res chain seq x y z
N MET A 1 19.21 -6.07 -4.70
CA MET A 1 18.06 -5.71 -3.86
C MET A 1 17.98 -6.73 -2.74
N ARG A 2 17.97 -6.33 -1.47
CA ARG A 2 17.87 -7.29 -0.36
C ARG A 2 16.48 -7.94 -0.41
N LEU A 3 16.36 -9.23 -0.10
CA LEU A 3 15.09 -9.97 -0.15
C LEU A 3 14.00 -9.36 0.75
N TRP A 4 14.39 -8.55 1.74
CA TRP A 4 13.53 -7.86 2.70
C TRP A 4 13.36 -6.35 2.41
N ASP A 5 13.70 -5.87 1.21
CA ASP A 5 13.44 -4.46 0.85
C ASP A 5 11.97 -4.28 0.44
N PHE A 6 11.16 -3.86 1.40
CA PHE A 6 9.72 -3.68 1.22
C PHE A 6 9.34 -2.30 0.67
N ARG A 7 10.28 -1.37 0.54
CA ARG A 7 9.99 0.02 0.15
C ARG A 7 9.51 0.13 -1.28
N SER A 8 10.14 -0.60 -2.19
CA SER A 8 9.75 -0.62 -3.60
C SER A 8 8.37 -1.25 -3.83
N PRO A 9 8.05 -2.45 -3.28
CA PRO A 9 6.69 -2.99 -3.33
C PRO A 9 5.62 -2.07 -2.70
N ALA A 10 5.91 -1.43 -1.57
CA ALA A 10 4.99 -0.49 -0.93
C ALA A 10 4.71 0.73 -1.81
N ALA A 11 5.75 1.33 -2.40
CA ALA A 11 5.61 2.46 -3.32
C ALA A 11 4.74 2.08 -4.54
N ARG A 12 4.98 0.92 -5.15
CA ARG A 12 4.18 0.43 -6.29
C ARG A 12 2.72 0.19 -5.92
N LEU A 13 2.44 -0.29 -4.71
CA LEU A 13 1.08 -0.48 -4.23
C LEU A 13 0.36 0.86 -4.05
N HIS A 14 1.06 1.85 -3.52
CA HIS A 14 0.54 3.22 -3.38
C HIS A 14 0.24 3.85 -4.76
N GLU A 15 1.19 3.76 -5.68
CA GLU A 15 1.05 4.26 -7.06
C GLU A 15 -0.14 3.61 -7.79
N ALA A 16 -0.32 2.29 -7.64
CA ALA A 16 -1.43 1.57 -8.25
C ALA A 16 -2.79 2.04 -7.71
N LEU A 17 -2.90 2.29 -6.40
CA LEU A 17 -4.12 2.81 -5.81
C LEU A 17 -4.42 4.24 -6.31
N ASP A 18 -3.40 5.10 -6.36
CA ASP A 18 -3.54 6.46 -6.88
C ASP A 18 -3.95 6.48 -8.35
N MET A 19 -3.37 5.60 -9.17
CA MET A 19 -3.76 5.44 -10.56
C MET A 19 -5.23 5.02 -10.67
N LEU A 20 -5.66 4.03 -9.88
CA LEU A 20 -7.04 3.57 -9.86
C LEU A 20 -8.02 4.69 -9.48
N LYS A 21 -7.68 5.51 -8.47
CA LYS A 21 -8.48 6.67 -8.06
C LYS A 21 -8.61 7.69 -9.19
N LYS A 22 -7.48 8.07 -9.80
CA LYS A 22 -7.44 9.03 -10.93
C LYS A 22 -8.26 8.53 -12.11
N THR A 23 -8.10 7.26 -12.48
CA THR A 23 -8.88 6.64 -13.57
C THR A 23 -10.36 6.64 -13.25
N THR A 24 -10.74 6.27 -12.02
CA THR A 24 -12.14 6.29 -11.58
C THR A 24 -12.73 7.70 -11.66
N GLU A 25 -11.97 8.71 -11.22
CA GLU A 25 -12.42 10.10 -11.30
C GLU A 25 -12.60 10.55 -12.75
N SER A 26 -11.65 10.23 -13.63
CA SER A 26 -11.75 10.56 -15.06
C SER A 26 -12.93 9.88 -15.76
N LEU A 27 -13.35 8.71 -15.26
CA LEU A 27 -14.51 8.01 -15.79
C LEU A 27 -15.83 8.65 -15.39
N ARG A 28 -15.87 9.48 -14.33
CA ARG A 28 -17.13 10.11 -13.87
C ARG A 28 -17.81 10.97 -14.91
N GLU A 29 -17.08 11.54 -15.85
CA GLU A 29 -17.69 12.32 -16.94
C GLU A 29 -18.55 11.44 -17.87
N ARG A 30 -18.23 10.15 -17.97
CA ARG A 30 -18.90 9.18 -18.87
C ARG A 30 -19.73 8.14 -18.12
N TRP A 31 -19.40 7.90 -16.86
CA TRP A 31 -20.04 6.94 -15.97
C TRP A 31 -20.39 7.63 -14.66
N ASN A 32 -21.59 8.22 -14.62
CA ASN A 32 -22.15 8.99 -13.50
C ASN A 32 -23.53 8.48 -13.05
N ASP A 33 -23.84 7.24 -13.37
CA ASP A 33 -25.10 6.60 -13.00
C ASP A 33 -25.04 5.99 -11.58
N PRO A 34 -26.16 5.50 -11.04
CA PRO A 34 -26.17 4.84 -9.74
C PRO A 34 -25.27 3.59 -9.65
N ALA A 35 -24.91 2.97 -10.77
CA ALA A 35 -23.99 1.83 -10.76
C ALA A 35 -22.55 2.27 -10.46
N MET A 36 -22.16 3.49 -10.87
CA MET A 36 -20.88 4.08 -10.46
C MET A 36 -20.80 4.28 -8.95
N ASP A 37 -21.85 4.83 -8.34
CA ASP A 37 -21.90 5.02 -6.89
C ASP A 37 -21.86 3.69 -6.15
N PHE A 38 -22.60 2.68 -6.63
CA PHE A 38 -22.52 1.32 -6.10
C PHE A 38 -21.10 0.76 -6.20
N PHE A 39 -20.44 0.89 -7.35
CA PHE A 39 -19.09 0.40 -7.54
C PHE A 39 -18.09 1.05 -6.58
N ARG A 40 -18.14 2.38 -6.45
CA ARG A 40 -17.26 3.14 -5.54
C ARG A 40 -17.45 2.71 -4.09
N ASN A 41 -18.70 2.62 -3.64
CA ASN A 41 -19.00 2.32 -2.24
C ASN A 41 -18.75 0.86 -1.89
N THR A 42 -19.07 -0.07 -2.81
CA THR A 42 -18.93 -1.50 -2.56
C THR A 42 -17.48 -1.99 -2.71
N TYR A 43 -16.71 -1.41 -3.63
CA TYR A 43 -15.38 -1.94 -3.96
C TYR A 43 -14.24 -0.96 -3.67
N LEU A 44 -14.30 0.28 -4.18
CA LEU A 44 -13.15 1.19 -4.05
C LEU A 44 -12.93 1.68 -2.62
N GLY A 45 -13.99 2.11 -1.93
CA GLY A 45 -13.88 2.55 -0.53
C GLY A 45 -13.22 1.49 0.37
N PRO A 46 -13.72 0.24 0.40
CA PRO A 46 -13.11 -0.84 1.15
C PRO A 46 -11.69 -1.18 0.70
N LEU A 47 -11.40 -1.12 -0.61
CA LEU A 47 -10.06 -1.38 -1.13
C LEU A 47 -9.04 -0.34 -0.64
N GLU A 48 -9.41 0.95 -0.60
CA GLU A 48 -8.54 2.01 -0.08
C GLU A 48 -8.13 1.78 1.38
N ALA A 49 -9.08 1.37 2.22
CA ALA A 49 -8.81 1.05 3.62
C ALA A 49 -7.84 -0.13 3.73
N LYS A 50 -8.09 -1.23 3.01
CA LYS A 50 -7.24 -2.42 3.02
C LYS A 50 -5.82 -2.15 2.53
N VAL A 51 -5.66 -1.33 1.48
CA VAL A 51 -4.33 -0.96 0.98
C VAL A 51 -3.58 -0.13 2.00
N ARG A 52 -4.25 0.78 2.71
CA ARG A 52 -3.64 1.56 3.79
C ARG A 52 -3.15 0.66 4.93
N GLU A 53 -4.00 -0.23 5.40
CA GLU A 53 -3.65 -1.22 6.44
C GLU A 53 -2.44 -2.07 6.02
N ALA A 54 -2.39 -2.48 4.75
CA ALA A 54 -1.26 -3.23 4.19
C ALA A 54 0.04 -2.40 4.18
N LEU A 55 -0.01 -1.13 3.76
CA LEU A 55 1.15 -0.23 3.76
C LEU A 55 1.68 0.01 5.18
N GLU A 56 0.79 0.16 6.16
CA GLU A 56 1.17 0.28 7.58
C GLU A 56 1.83 -1.00 8.09
N ALA A 57 1.29 -2.17 7.76
CA ALA A 57 1.89 -3.45 8.11
C ALA A 57 3.28 -3.62 7.49
N ILE A 58 3.45 -3.23 6.23
CA ILE A 58 4.74 -3.22 5.54
C ILE A 58 5.73 -2.28 6.25
N SER A 59 5.30 -1.08 6.63
CA SER A 59 6.15 -0.13 7.37
C SER A 59 6.61 -0.69 8.71
N ARG A 60 5.72 -1.38 9.44
CA ARG A 60 6.07 -2.04 10.71
C ARG A 60 7.07 -3.17 10.49
N LEU A 61 6.91 -3.96 9.43
CA LEU A 61 7.86 -5.00 9.07
C LEU A 61 9.25 -4.41 8.76
N ASP A 62 9.34 -3.34 7.96
CA ASP A 62 10.62 -2.67 7.66
C ASP A 62 11.34 -2.22 8.94
N GLN A 63 10.59 -1.67 9.91
CA GLN A 63 11.11 -1.27 11.22
C GLN A 63 11.63 -2.46 12.03
N THR A 64 10.83 -3.52 12.18
CA THR A 64 11.25 -4.72 12.93
C THR A 64 12.48 -5.39 12.33
N PHE A 65 12.57 -5.48 10.99
CA PHE A 65 13.75 -6.03 10.33
C PHE A 65 14.98 -5.13 10.49
N ALA A 66 14.81 -3.80 10.50
CA ALA A 66 15.90 -2.86 10.75
C ALA A 66 16.43 -2.98 12.18
N GLU A 67 15.55 -3.13 13.17
CA GLU A 67 15.89 -3.36 14.57
C GLU A 67 16.63 -4.70 14.75
N ALA A 68 16.09 -5.80 14.22
CA ALA A 68 16.74 -7.10 14.28
C ALA A 68 18.12 -7.10 13.58
N ALA A 69 18.24 -6.43 12.44
CA ALA A 69 19.53 -6.30 11.75
C ALA A 69 20.57 -5.52 12.58
N LYS A 70 20.13 -4.54 13.37
CA LYS A 70 20.99 -3.81 14.30
C LYS A 70 21.45 -4.71 15.45
N GLU A 71 20.52 -5.42 16.10
CA GLU A 71 20.82 -6.33 17.21
C GLU A 71 21.79 -7.46 16.80
N CYS A 72 21.55 -8.09 15.64
CA CYS A 72 22.46 -9.12 15.12
C CYS A 72 23.82 -8.56 14.70
N GLY A 73 23.89 -7.30 14.26
CA GLY A 73 25.15 -6.62 13.93
C GLY A 73 25.95 -6.21 15.17
N GLU A 74 25.29 -5.86 16.27
CA GLU A 74 25.90 -5.55 17.56
C GLU A 74 26.40 -6.81 18.30
N SER A 75 25.74 -7.96 18.12
CA SER A 75 26.16 -9.25 18.70
C SER A 75 27.47 -9.83 18.15
N SER A 76 28.05 -9.26 17.08
CA SER A 76 29.29 -9.77 16.48
C SER A 76 30.58 -9.15 17.08
N TYR A 77 30.44 -8.35 18.14
CA TYR A 77 31.54 -7.63 18.83
C TYR A 77 31.71 -7.98 20.32
N GLU A 78 31.20 -9.13 20.77
CA GLU A 78 31.54 -9.77 22.05
C GLU A 78 32.17 -11.15 21.84
#